data_AF-A0A928TE33-F1
#
_entry.id   AF-A0A928TE33-F1
#
_cell.length_a   1.000
_cell.length_b   1.000
_cell.length_c   1.000
_cell.angle_alpha   90.00
_cell.angle_beta   90.00
_cell.angle_gamma   90.00
#
_symmetry.space_group_name_H-M   'P 1'
#
loop_
_entity.id
_entity.type
_entity.pdbx_description
1 polymer ?
#
loop_
_entity_poly.entity_id
_entity_poly.type
_entity_poly.pdbx_seq_one_letter_code
_entity_poly.pdbx_strand_id
1 'polypeptide(L)'
;MKRKFTLLAALLAVLTGAASACGGDDDDVTPAPTAASAAASPSPSAQPTPSLADVIARNPQYFIYIVAAGDTLATIANTFDGQAGPPPATFTDALKALNQLSGEPQEGQPLAIPLRQSGTLALFPDASIEAALGIGGAGEALVLLQPSLALRDTYQNRIVLHTVVLADANPGGEGRGYLMQYYLADRPPFKGGSADPQARVVERLFTIGAGALAKAVPSTPAETVHRFTRNGVEYALQTGPGALHPAATIATQLQTAAER
;
A
#
# COMPACT_ATOMS: atom_id res chain seq x y z
N MET A 1 -35.30 -31.45 -15.10
CA MET A 1 -35.75 -31.83 -13.74
C MET A 1 -35.68 -30.61 -12.84
N LYS A 2 -36.83 -30.14 -12.36
CA LYS A 2 -36.99 -28.99 -11.44
C LYS A 2 -36.91 -29.50 -10.00
N ARG A 3 -36.15 -28.82 -9.12
CA ARG A 3 -36.39 -28.87 -7.67
C ARG A 3 -36.35 -27.45 -7.10
N LYS A 4 -37.55 -26.91 -6.87
CA LYS A 4 -37.85 -25.90 -5.85
C LYS A 4 -37.97 -26.61 -4.50
N PHE A 5 -37.81 -25.91 -3.38
CA PHE A 5 -38.46 -26.04 -2.05
C PHE A 5 -37.52 -25.33 -1.04
N THR A 6 -37.89 -24.53 -0.04
CA THR A 6 -39.10 -23.79 0.36
C THR A 6 -38.69 -22.84 1.50
N LEU A 7 -39.35 -21.69 1.56
CA LEU A 7 -39.30 -20.66 2.61
C LEU A 7 -40.06 -21.10 3.88
N LEU A 8 -39.61 -20.69 5.07
CA LEU A 8 -40.44 -20.42 6.27
C LEU A 8 -39.54 -19.60 7.24
N ALA A 9 -39.77 -18.32 7.57
CA ALA A 9 -40.86 -17.71 8.36
C ALA A 9 -41.04 -18.40 9.72
N ALA A 10 -41.17 -17.76 10.88
CA ALA A 10 -41.14 -16.38 11.34
C ALA A 10 -41.26 -16.43 12.89
N LEU A 11 -41.32 -15.25 13.52
CA LEU A 11 -42.26 -14.89 14.61
C LEU A 11 -41.76 -14.80 16.07
N LEU A 12 -41.86 -13.55 16.59
CA LEU A 12 -42.47 -13.04 17.84
C LEU A 12 -42.10 -13.66 19.21
N ALA A 13 -42.19 -13.01 20.37
CA ALA A 13 -42.33 -11.64 20.86
C ALA A 13 -42.60 -11.73 22.39
N VAL A 14 -42.79 -10.56 23.02
CA VAL A 14 -43.52 -10.28 24.27
C VAL A 14 -42.67 -10.41 25.56
N LEU A 15 -42.30 -9.32 26.26
CA LEU A 15 -43.03 -8.32 27.07
C LEU A 15 -43.61 -8.83 28.42
N THR A 16 -43.40 -7.96 29.41
CA THR A 16 -44.09 -7.78 30.71
C THR A 16 -43.80 -8.70 31.89
N GLY A 17 -43.53 -8.03 33.01
CA GLY A 17 -43.65 -8.54 34.37
C GLY A 17 -43.48 -7.39 35.35
N ALA A 18 -44.59 -6.72 35.70
CA ALA A 18 -44.68 -5.83 36.86
C ALA A 18 -45.44 -6.56 37.97
N ALA A 19 -44.98 -6.46 39.21
CA ALA A 19 -45.81 -6.62 40.41
C ALA A 19 -45.16 -5.93 41.61
N SER A 20 -45.98 -5.18 42.34
CA SER A 20 -45.71 -4.35 43.50
C SER A 20 -45.53 -5.14 44.80
N ALA A 21 -44.87 -4.54 45.80
CA ALA A 21 -45.14 -4.80 47.22
C ALA A 21 -44.88 -3.56 48.09
N CYS A 22 -45.69 -3.45 49.15
CA CYS A 22 -45.94 -2.36 50.09
C CYS A 22 -44.76 -1.83 50.94
N GLY A 23 -44.90 -0.58 51.38
CA GLY A 23 -44.92 -0.27 52.82
C GLY A 23 -43.90 0.77 53.32
N GLY A 24 -44.38 1.81 54.00
CA GLY A 24 -43.63 2.59 54.99
C GLY A 24 -43.59 4.10 54.73
N ASP A 25 -44.43 4.85 55.45
CA ASP A 25 -44.26 6.27 55.72
C ASP A 25 -42.96 6.50 56.51
N ASP A 26 -42.17 7.52 56.14
CA ASP A 26 -41.51 8.45 57.06
C ASP A 26 -40.79 9.56 56.26
N ASP A 27 -40.86 10.77 56.79
CA ASP A 27 -40.29 12.03 56.30
C ASP A 27 -38.79 11.94 55.94
N ASP A 28 -38.38 12.42 54.75
CA ASP A 28 -37.17 13.25 54.62
C ASP A 28 -36.93 13.80 53.20
N VAL A 29 -36.57 15.08 53.17
CA VAL A 29 -35.81 15.85 52.15
C VAL A 29 -35.92 15.42 50.67
N THR A 30 -36.62 16.22 49.86
CA THR A 30 -36.41 16.27 48.40
C THR A 30 -34.97 16.69 48.05
N PRO A 31 -34.15 15.85 47.40
CA PRO A 31 -32.95 16.32 46.72
C PRO A 31 -33.34 16.85 45.33
N ALA A 32 -32.80 18.00 44.97
CA ALA A 32 -32.91 18.55 43.62
C ALA A 32 -32.40 17.53 42.57
N PRO A 33 -33.04 17.41 41.40
CA PRO A 33 -32.57 16.50 40.36
C PRO A 33 -31.18 16.96 39.89
N THR A 34 -30.16 16.16 40.20
CA THR A 34 -28.82 16.33 39.65
C THR A 34 -28.92 16.03 38.16
N ALA A 35 -28.63 17.02 37.31
CA ALA A 35 -28.62 16.84 35.87
C ALA A 35 -27.72 15.66 35.50
N ALA A 36 -28.30 14.63 34.89
CA ALA A 36 -27.56 13.53 34.30
C ALA A 36 -26.62 14.12 33.24
N SER A 37 -25.32 14.13 33.55
CA SER A 37 -24.28 14.44 32.59
C SER A 37 -24.39 13.41 31.47
N ALA A 38 -24.90 13.83 30.32
CA ALA A 38 -24.97 13.01 29.13
C ALA A 38 -23.54 12.59 28.78
N ALA A 39 -23.27 11.29 28.88
CA ALA A 39 -22.03 10.70 28.41
C ALA A 39 -21.82 11.13 26.95
N ALA A 40 -20.77 11.90 26.71
CA ALA A 40 -20.36 12.28 25.37
C ALA A 40 -20.16 10.99 24.56
N SER A 41 -20.99 10.83 23.51
CA SER A 41 -20.82 9.75 22.56
C SER A 41 -19.41 9.85 21.95
N PRO A 42 -18.64 8.75 21.88
CA PRO A 42 -17.33 8.80 21.25
C PRO A 42 -17.50 9.21 19.78
N SER A 43 -16.89 10.33 19.41
CA SER A 43 -16.81 10.77 18.02
C SER A 43 -16.20 9.64 17.18
N PRO A 44 -16.82 9.22 16.07
CA PRO A 44 -16.21 8.23 15.19
C PRO A 44 -14.90 8.82 14.66
N SER A 45 -13.81 8.08 14.84
CA SER A 45 -12.51 8.41 14.26
C SER A 45 -12.69 8.60 12.75
N ALA A 46 -12.47 9.81 12.26
CA ALA A 46 -12.58 10.12 10.84
C ALA A 46 -11.55 9.28 10.09
N GLN A 47 -12.03 8.29 9.34
CA GLN A 47 -11.20 7.53 8.42
C GLN A 47 -10.73 8.53 7.34
N PRO A 48 -9.42 8.69 7.10
CA PRO A 48 -8.94 9.67 6.12
C PRO A 48 -9.52 9.35 4.74
N THR A 49 -10.07 10.36 4.07
CA THR A 49 -10.58 10.24 2.71
C THR A 49 -9.44 9.78 1.80
N PRO A 50 -9.59 8.69 1.02
CA PRO A 50 -8.54 8.22 0.13
C PRO A 50 -8.24 9.25 -0.96
N SER A 51 -6.97 9.39 -1.33
CA SER A 51 -6.57 10.26 -2.45
C SER A 51 -7.04 9.69 -3.79
N LEU A 52 -7.03 10.52 -4.85
CA LEU A 52 -7.31 10.03 -6.21
C LEU A 52 -6.34 8.91 -6.61
N ALA A 53 -5.05 9.06 -6.27
CA ALA A 53 -4.04 8.05 -6.53
C ALA A 53 -4.36 6.72 -5.83
N ASP A 54 -4.83 6.76 -4.56
CA ASP A 54 -5.26 5.57 -3.83
C ASP A 54 -6.45 4.87 -4.50
N VAL A 55 -7.40 5.65 -5.03
CA VAL A 55 -8.57 5.10 -5.73
C VAL A 55 -8.14 4.42 -7.03
N ILE A 56 -7.25 5.04 -7.81
CA ILE A 56 -6.75 4.49 -9.07
C ILE A 56 -5.89 3.24 -8.81
N ALA A 57 -4.99 3.28 -7.82
CA ALA A 57 -4.06 2.20 -7.49
C ALA A 57 -4.74 0.96 -6.87
N ARG A 58 -6.06 1.00 -6.61
CA ARG A 58 -6.85 -0.24 -6.40
C ARG A 58 -6.83 -1.16 -7.61
N ASN A 59 -6.59 -0.62 -8.81
CA ASN A 59 -6.31 -1.40 -10.00
C ASN A 59 -4.80 -1.72 -10.04
N PRO A 60 -4.39 -3.01 -10.05
CA PRO A 60 -2.99 -3.42 -9.99
C PRO A 60 -2.19 -3.08 -11.25
N GLN A 61 -2.81 -2.45 -12.26
CA GLN A 61 -2.11 -1.84 -13.39
C GLN A 61 -1.46 -0.49 -13.06
N TYR A 62 -1.69 0.02 -11.85
CA TYR A 62 -1.15 1.29 -11.39
C TYR A 62 -0.45 1.08 -10.05
N PHE A 63 0.57 1.88 -9.81
CA PHE A 63 1.18 2.06 -8.48
C PHE A 63 1.19 3.54 -8.13
N ILE A 64 1.41 3.84 -6.86
CA ILE A 64 1.53 5.19 -6.33
C ILE A 64 3.01 5.54 -6.26
N TYR A 65 3.40 6.63 -6.89
CA TYR A 65 4.68 7.30 -6.67
C TYR A 65 4.46 8.51 -5.76
N ILE A 66 5.25 8.61 -4.69
CA ILE A 66 5.28 9.81 -3.86
C ILE A 66 6.34 10.74 -4.43
N VAL A 67 5.90 11.91 -4.88
CA VAL A 67 6.74 12.91 -5.56
C VAL A 67 7.88 13.35 -4.64
N ALA A 68 9.12 13.24 -5.12
CA ALA A 68 10.31 13.65 -4.39
C ALA A 68 10.58 15.15 -4.57
N ALA A 69 11.50 15.69 -3.78
CA ALA A 69 11.92 17.08 -3.91
C ALA A 69 12.55 17.31 -5.31
N GLY A 70 12.10 18.36 -6.02
CA GLY A 70 12.63 18.70 -7.34
C GLY A 70 12.06 17.88 -8.51
N ASP A 71 11.17 16.94 -8.25
CA ASP A 71 10.47 16.22 -9.31
C ASP A 71 9.58 17.14 -10.15
N THR A 72 9.50 16.84 -11.44
CA THR A 72 8.58 17.43 -12.41
C THR A 72 7.83 16.33 -13.13
N LEU A 73 6.73 16.64 -13.81
CA LEU A 73 6.05 15.64 -14.63
C LEU A 73 6.96 15.04 -15.70
N ALA A 74 7.87 15.84 -16.26
CA ALA A 74 8.81 15.37 -17.28
C ALA A 74 9.81 14.35 -16.70
N THR A 75 10.36 14.61 -15.51
CA THR A 75 11.31 13.68 -14.86
C THR A 75 10.62 12.39 -14.46
N ILE A 76 9.42 12.48 -13.87
CA ILE A 76 8.62 11.31 -13.48
C ILE A 76 8.22 10.48 -14.72
N ALA A 77 7.78 11.14 -15.80
CA ALA A 77 7.43 10.48 -17.05
C ALA A 77 8.63 9.73 -17.64
N ASN A 78 9.80 10.37 -17.67
CA ASN A 78 11.02 9.76 -18.17
C ASN A 78 11.45 8.55 -17.32
N THR A 79 11.31 8.64 -16.00
CA THR A 79 11.62 7.54 -15.08
C THR A 79 10.71 6.34 -15.32
N PHE A 80 9.39 6.54 -15.39
CA PHE A 80 8.41 5.44 -15.35
C PHE A 80 7.74 5.12 -16.70
N ASP A 81 8.28 5.58 -17.83
CA ASP A 81 7.74 5.24 -19.15
C ASP A 81 7.79 3.72 -19.46
N GLY A 82 8.75 3.03 -18.85
CA GLY A 82 8.91 1.57 -18.93
C GLY A 82 9.36 1.06 -20.30
N GLN A 83 9.69 1.94 -21.25
CA GLN A 83 10.21 1.60 -22.57
C GLN A 83 11.67 2.02 -22.73
N ALA A 84 12.39 1.34 -23.62
CA ALA A 84 13.72 1.78 -24.04
C ALA A 84 13.59 3.00 -24.96
N GLY A 85 14.22 4.11 -24.57
CA GLY A 85 14.18 5.37 -25.30
C GLY A 85 13.40 6.46 -24.56
N PRO A 86 13.30 7.68 -25.13
CA PRO A 86 12.54 8.76 -24.50
C PRO A 86 11.05 8.42 -24.47
N PRO A 87 10.31 8.86 -23.42
CA PRO A 87 8.87 8.68 -23.36
C PRO A 87 8.17 9.26 -24.59
N PRO A 88 7.05 8.67 -25.05
CA PRO A 88 6.20 9.31 -26.03
C PRO A 88 5.84 10.72 -25.54
N ALA A 89 5.85 11.70 -26.43
CA ALA A 89 5.53 13.09 -26.07
C ALA A 89 4.17 13.23 -25.36
N THR A 90 3.24 12.31 -25.65
CA THR A 90 1.90 12.28 -25.04
C THR A 90 1.87 11.68 -23.63
N PHE A 91 2.95 11.06 -23.15
CA PHE A 91 2.92 10.35 -21.86
C PHE A 91 2.85 11.31 -20.67
N THR A 92 3.60 12.41 -20.73
CA THR A 92 3.53 13.47 -19.72
C THR A 92 2.10 14.03 -19.61
N ASP A 93 1.46 14.30 -20.74
CA ASP A 93 0.06 14.77 -20.78
C ASP A 93 -0.92 13.71 -20.26
N ALA A 94 -0.69 12.44 -20.58
CA ALA A 94 -1.49 11.34 -20.06
C ALA A 94 -1.36 11.19 -18.53
N LEU A 95 -0.15 11.32 -17.99
CA LEU A 95 0.09 11.32 -16.54
C LEU A 95 -0.59 12.51 -15.85
N LYS A 96 -0.50 13.70 -16.47
CA LYS A 96 -1.18 14.91 -16.00
C LYS A 96 -2.69 14.72 -15.94
N ALA A 97 -3.28 14.20 -17.01
CA ALA A 97 -4.72 13.94 -17.10
C ALA A 97 -5.18 12.84 -16.13
N LEU A 98 -4.43 11.74 -16.02
CA LEU A 98 -4.70 10.63 -15.11
C LEU A 98 -4.81 11.10 -13.66
N ASN A 99 -3.89 11.97 -13.25
CA ASN A 99 -3.82 12.51 -11.88
C ASN A 99 -4.60 13.81 -11.68
N GLN A 100 -5.34 14.27 -12.70
CA GLN A 100 -6.14 15.50 -12.68
C GLN A 100 -5.34 16.73 -12.22
N LEU A 101 -4.10 16.84 -12.67
CA LEU A 101 -3.19 17.90 -12.24
C LEU A 101 -3.47 19.20 -12.99
N SER A 102 -3.59 20.30 -12.25
CA SER A 102 -3.70 21.65 -12.81
C SER A 102 -2.33 22.25 -13.20
N GLY A 103 -1.24 21.75 -12.61
CA GLY A 103 0.14 22.20 -12.83
C GLY A 103 1.16 21.10 -12.55
N GLU A 104 2.38 21.49 -12.16
CA GLU A 104 3.39 20.54 -11.67
C GLU A 104 2.98 19.93 -10.33
N PRO A 105 3.35 18.66 -10.06
CA PRO A 105 3.09 18.01 -8.79
C PRO A 105 3.93 18.64 -7.68
N GLN A 106 3.43 18.53 -6.45
CA GLN A 106 4.12 19.00 -5.26
C GLN A 106 4.87 17.86 -4.58
N GLU A 107 5.97 18.17 -3.90
CA GLU A 107 6.69 17.20 -3.06
C GLU A 107 5.73 16.55 -2.05
N GLY A 108 5.84 15.23 -1.89
CA GLY A 108 4.97 14.42 -1.04
C GLY A 108 3.60 14.11 -1.65
N GLN A 109 3.25 14.69 -2.81
CA GLN A 109 1.99 14.39 -3.47
C GLN A 109 1.98 12.96 -4.01
N PRO A 110 0.94 12.15 -3.73
CA PRO A 110 0.80 10.84 -4.33
C PRO A 110 0.29 10.95 -5.77
N LEU A 111 0.98 10.29 -6.71
CA LEU A 111 0.59 10.18 -8.11
C LEU A 111 0.37 8.72 -8.48
N ALA A 112 -0.74 8.42 -9.15
CA ALA A 112 -0.93 7.14 -9.82
C ALA A 112 -0.10 7.10 -11.10
N ILE A 113 0.74 6.07 -11.21
CA ILE A 113 1.62 5.80 -12.35
C ILE A 113 1.20 4.46 -12.97
N PRO A 114 0.93 4.41 -14.29
CA PRO A 114 0.62 3.15 -14.96
C PRO A 114 1.87 2.28 -15.05
N LEU A 115 1.70 0.99 -14.77
CA LEU A 115 2.71 -0.03 -15.04
C LEU A 115 2.79 -0.28 -16.55
N ARG A 116 3.65 0.49 -17.23
CA ARG A 116 3.92 0.32 -18.66
C ARG A 116 5.01 -0.73 -18.83
N GLN A 117 4.67 -1.83 -19.51
CA GLN A 117 5.58 -2.95 -19.69
C GLN A 117 6.36 -2.79 -21.00
N SER A 118 7.68 -2.94 -20.97
CA SER A 118 8.45 -3.31 -22.16
C SER A 118 8.44 -4.83 -22.29
N GLY A 119 7.94 -5.31 -23.44
CA GLY A 119 8.38 -6.51 -24.17
C GLY A 119 8.37 -7.91 -23.54
N THR A 120 8.49 -8.10 -22.23
CA THR A 120 8.67 -9.42 -21.61
C THR A 120 8.44 -9.34 -20.10
N LEU A 121 7.36 -9.96 -19.59
CA LEU A 121 7.14 -10.41 -18.19
C LEU A 121 7.53 -9.47 -17.02
N ALA A 122 7.73 -8.17 -17.25
CA ALA A 122 8.07 -7.22 -16.19
C ALA A 122 6.80 -6.86 -15.41
N LEU A 123 6.50 -7.64 -14.37
CA LEU A 123 5.41 -7.37 -13.41
C LEU A 123 5.64 -6.10 -12.58
N PHE A 124 6.85 -5.54 -12.65
CA PHE A 124 7.34 -4.43 -11.84
C PHE A 124 8.23 -3.52 -12.72
N PRO A 125 8.25 -2.19 -12.50
CA PRO A 125 9.04 -1.22 -13.28
C PRO A 125 10.50 -1.18 -12.77
N ASP A 126 11.11 -2.36 -12.65
CA ASP A 126 12.39 -2.56 -11.95
C ASP A 126 13.53 -1.75 -12.56
N ALA A 127 13.74 -1.89 -13.86
CA ALA A 127 14.81 -1.21 -14.60
C ALA A 127 14.64 0.31 -14.54
N SER A 128 13.40 0.80 -14.55
CA SER A 128 13.07 2.21 -14.38
C SER A 128 13.47 2.73 -13.00
N ILE A 129 13.17 1.98 -11.94
CA ILE A 129 13.55 2.34 -10.57
C ILE A 129 15.07 2.29 -10.39
N GLU A 130 15.73 1.25 -10.90
CA GLU A 130 17.20 1.12 -10.84
C GLU A 130 17.88 2.27 -11.59
N ALA A 131 17.40 2.62 -12.79
CA ALA A 131 17.91 3.74 -13.57
C ALA A 131 17.71 5.09 -12.85
N ALA A 132 16.52 5.32 -12.26
CA ALA A 132 16.22 6.55 -11.54
C ALA A 132 17.12 6.77 -10.32
N LEU A 133 17.41 5.70 -9.59
CA LEU A 133 18.31 5.74 -8.44
C LEU A 133 19.79 5.71 -8.86
N GLY A 134 20.10 5.42 -10.13
CA GLY A 134 21.47 5.20 -10.60
C GLY A 134 22.14 4.01 -9.89
N ILE A 135 21.41 2.92 -9.66
CA ILE A 135 21.87 1.72 -8.94
C ILE A 135 21.83 0.47 -9.84
N GLY A 136 22.26 -0.67 -9.30
CA GLY A 136 22.19 -1.97 -10.00
C GLY A 136 23.34 -2.21 -10.99
N GLY A 137 24.19 -1.21 -11.22
CA GLY A 137 25.44 -1.34 -11.98
C GLY A 137 26.55 -2.08 -11.21
N ALA A 138 27.54 -2.59 -11.95
CA ALA A 138 28.71 -3.23 -11.35
C ALA A 138 29.49 -2.24 -10.47
N GLY A 139 29.61 -2.55 -9.18
CA GLY A 139 30.31 -1.71 -8.19
C GLY A 139 29.40 -0.85 -7.31
N GLU A 140 28.09 -0.80 -7.60
CA GLU A 140 27.13 -0.09 -6.76
C GLU A 140 26.79 -0.91 -5.49
N ALA A 141 26.83 -0.25 -4.33
CA ALA A 141 26.54 -0.90 -3.06
C ALA A 141 25.03 -1.06 -2.81
N LEU A 142 24.23 -0.06 -3.19
CA LEU A 142 22.77 -0.12 -3.12
C LEU A 142 22.24 -0.93 -4.30
N VAL A 143 21.36 -1.89 -4.03
CA VAL A 143 20.72 -2.74 -5.03
C VAL A 143 19.21 -2.77 -4.80
N LEU A 144 18.44 -2.89 -5.88
CA LEU A 144 16.99 -3.02 -5.78
C LEU A 144 16.63 -4.45 -5.39
N LEU A 145 15.93 -4.62 -4.27
CA LEU A 145 15.42 -5.91 -3.81
C LEU A 145 13.94 -6.08 -4.19
N GLN A 146 13.62 -7.17 -4.88
CA GLN A 146 12.30 -7.48 -5.44
C GLN A 146 11.81 -8.86 -4.99
N PRO A 147 10.49 -9.12 -5.00
CA PRO A 147 9.95 -10.45 -4.81
C PRO A 147 10.55 -11.47 -5.78
N SER A 148 11.19 -12.51 -5.26
CA SER A 148 11.66 -13.67 -6.03
C SER A 148 10.51 -14.48 -6.63
N LEU A 149 10.81 -15.36 -7.59
CA LEU A 149 9.83 -16.33 -8.10
C LEU A 149 9.25 -17.20 -6.98
N ALA A 150 10.10 -17.69 -6.07
CA ALA A 150 9.66 -18.50 -4.93
C ALA A 150 8.69 -17.73 -4.01
N LEU A 151 8.97 -16.44 -3.75
CA LEU A 151 8.05 -15.60 -2.99
C LEU A 151 6.74 -15.41 -3.76
N ARG A 152 6.79 -15.09 -5.05
CA ARG A 152 5.58 -14.92 -5.87
C ARG A 152 4.73 -16.19 -5.89
N ASP A 153 5.33 -17.37 -6.03
CA ASP A 153 4.62 -18.66 -6.04
C ASP A 153 3.96 -18.97 -4.70
N THR A 154 4.62 -18.64 -3.58
CA THR A 154 4.04 -18.75 -2.23
C THR A 154 2.73 -17.97 -2.12
N TYR A 155 2.66 -16.81 -2.76
CA TYR A 155 1.46 -15.96 -2.80
C TYR A 155 0.66 -16.12 -4.11
N GLN A 156 0.83 -17.23 -4.82
CA GLN A 156 0.08 -17.59 -6.03
C GLN A 156 0.09 -16.49 -7.11
N ASN A 157 1.22 -15.80 -7.28
CA ASN A 157 1.41 -14.69 -8.20
C ASN A 157 0.44 -13.52 -7.97
N ARG A 158 0.06 -13.25 -6.71
CA ARG A 158 -0.84 -12.15 -6.31
C ARG A 158 -0.12 -10.91 -5.80
N ILE A 159 1.21 -10.91 -5.75
CA ILE A 159 2.00 -9.78 -5.24
C ILE A 159 2.01 -8.65 -6.26
N VAL A 160 1.73 -7.43 -5.81
CA VAL A 160 1.75 -6.20 -6.61
C VAL A 160 2.57 -5.12 -5.94
N LEU A 161 3.26 -4.29 -6.73
CA LEU A 161 3.87 -3.06 -6.24
C LEU A 161 2.76 -2.01 -6.14
N HIS A 162 2.65 -1.37 -4.98
CA HIS A 162 1.57 -0.42 -4.72
C HIS A 162 2.09 0.98 -4.45
N THR A 163 3.19 1.14 -3.70
CA THR A 163 3.71 2.47 -3.35
C THR A 163 5.21 2.50 -3.54
N VAL A 164 5.73 3.59 -4.10
CA VAL A 164 7.15 3.84 -4.33
C VAL A 164 7.51 5.24 -3.84
N VAL A 165 8.60 5.32 -3.08
CA VAL A 165 9.28 6.56 -2.70
C VAL A 165 10.75 6.37 -3.07
N LEU A 166 11.33 7.36 -3.74
CA LEU A 166 12.74 7.34 -4.14
C LEU A 166 13.48 8.50 -3.48
N ALA A 167 14.72 8.24 -3.09
CA ALA A 167 15.71 9.24 -2.74
C ALA A 167 16.88 9.04 -3.70
N ASP A 168 17.03 9.93 -4.67
CA ASP A 168 18.02 9.86 -5.75
C ASP A 168 19.32 10.62 -5.45
N ALA A 169 19.42 11.15 -4.22
CA ALA A 169 20.46 12.06 -3.74
C ALA A 169 20.40 13.49 -4.31
N ASN A 170 19.21 13.96 -4.72
CA ASN A 170 18.95 15.34 -5.05
C ASN A 170 18.00 15.99 -4.02
N PRO A 171 18.40 17.08 -3.32
CA PRO A 171 19.67 17.79 -3.44
C PRO A 171 20.87 17.00 -2.88
N GLY A 172 22.05 17.25 -3.46
CA GLY A 172 23.30 16.56 -3.11
C GLY A 172 23.58 16.57 -1.61
N GLY A 173 23.51 15.40 -0.97
CA GLY A 173 23.75 15.22 0.47
C GLY A 173 22.75 14.28 1.14
N GLU A 174 21.55 14.14 0.59
CA GLU A 174 20.62 13.08 0.97
C GLU A 174 21.13 11.79 0.33
N GLY A 175 21.37 10.72 1.10
CA GLY A 175 21.86 9.47 0.51
C GLY A 175 20.85 8.88 -0.49
N ARG A 176 21.31 7.96 -1.35
CA ARG A 176 20.39 7.20 -2.21
C ARG A 176 19.59 6.20 -1.39
N GLY A 177 18.34 5.96 -1.79
CA GLY A 177 17.47 5.00 -1.11
C GLY A 177 16.12 4.84 -1.78
N TYR A 178 15.38 3.84 -1.35
CA TYR A 178 14.00 3.64 -1.77
C TYR A 178 13.15 3.16 -0.61
N LEU A 179 11.85 3.41 -0.69
CA LEU A 179 10.82 2.74 0.09
C LEU A 179 9.77 2.21 -0.86
N MET A 180 9.52 0.90 -0.82
CA MET A 180 8.52 0.24 -1.65
C MET A 180 7.53 -0.51 -0.78
N GLN A 181 6.25 -0.42 -1.13
CA GLN A 181 5.20 -1.20 -0.51
C GLN A 181 4.62 -2.19 -1.51
N TYR A 182 4.58 -3.45 -1.09
CA TYR A 182 3.98 -4.54 -1.83
C TYR A 182 2.68 -4.95 -1.16
N TYR A 183 1.67 -5.22 -1.98
CA TYR A 183 0.33 -5.60 -1.56
C TYR A 183 -0.05 -6.94 -2.21
N LEU A 184 -1.14 -7.53 -1.71
CA LEU A 184 -1.82 -8.65 -2.34
C LEU A 184 -3.00 -8.15 -3.16
N ALA A 185 -3.13 -8.66 -4.38
CA ALA A 185 -4.35 -8.59 -5.16
C ALA A 185 -5.31 -9.72 -4.76
N ASP A 186 -6.62 -9.59 -4.99
CA ASP A 186 -7.63 -10.63 -4.73
C ASP A 186 -7.46 -11.87 -5.63
N ARG A 187 -6.85 -11.69 -6.79
CA ARG A 187 -6.53 -12.70 -7.80
C ARG A 187 -5.22 -12.34 -8.53
N PRO A 188 -4.60 -13.26 -9.28
CA PRO A 188 -3.42 -12.93 -10.09
C PRO A 188 -3.71 -11.74 -11.02
N PRO A 189 -2.95 -10.64 -10.92
CA PRO A 189 -3.20 -9.40 -11.64
C PRO A 189 -2.79 -9.46 -13.11
N PHE A 190 -2.00 -10.46 -13.49
CA PHE A 190 -1.59 -10.70 -14.88
C PHE A 190 -1.86 -12.16 -15.25
N LYS A 191 -2.50 -12.38 -16.39
CA LYS A 191 -2.78 -13.70 -16.97
C LYS A 191 -2.49 -13.68 -18.46
N GLY A 192 -1.68 -14.63 -18.93
CA GLY A 192 -1.39 -14.77 -20.37
C GLY A 192 -0.75 -13.53 -21.01
N GLY A 193 0.05 -12.77 -20.26
CA GLY A 193 0.70 -11.55 -20.75
C GLY A 193 -0.15 -10.28 -20.69
N SER A 194 -1.39 -10.36 -20.20
CA SER A 194 -2.29 -9.22 -20.08
C SER A 194 -2.71 -9.00 -18.63
N ALA A 195 -2.98 -7.75 -18.27
CA ALA A 195 -3.53 -7.41 -16.98
C ALA A 195 -5.00 -7.88 -16.85
N ASP A 196 -5.37 -8.45 -15.71
CA ASP A 196 -6.75 -8.83 -15.38
C ASP A 196 -7.51 -7.57 -14.90
N PRO A 197 -8.50 -7.06 -15.66
CA PRO A 197 -9.21 -5.83 -15.30
C PRO A 197 -10.11 -5.99 -14.06
N GLN A 198 -10.33 -7.23 -13.59
CA GLN A 198 -11.11 -7.52 -12.39
C GLN A 198 -10.25 -7.70 -11.14
N ALA A 199 -8.92 -7.77 -11.29
CA ALA A 199 -8.03 -7.86 -10.14
C ALA A 199 -8.05 -6.55 -9.32
N ARG A 200 -8.07 -6.67 -8.01
CA ARG A 200 -8.11 -5.54 -7.08
C ARG A 200 -7.04 -5.69 -6.01
N VAL A 201 -6.37 -4.60 -5.67
CA VAL A 201 -5.48 -4.55 -4.52
C VAL A 201 -6.30 -4.62 -3.23
N VAL A 202 -5.92 -5.51 -2.31
CA VAL A 202 -6.70 -5.82 -1.10
C VAL A 202 -6.00 -5.35 0.17
N GLU A 203 -4.79 -5.87 0.43
CA GLU A 203 -4.10 -5.64 1.70
C GLU A 203 -2.59 -5.59 1.54
N ARG A 204 -1.93 -4.91 2.49
CA ARG A 204 -0.48 -4.76 2.50
C ARG A 204 0.19 -6.08 2.84
N LEU A 205 1.13 -6.48 1.98
CA LEU A 205 1.94 -7.68 2.18
C LEU A 205 3.20 -7.35 2.98
N PHE A 206 4.04 -6.45 2.47
CA PHE A 206 5.22 -5.95 3.18
C PHE A 206 5.65 -4.59 2.64
N THR A 207 6.44 -3.88 3.45
CA THR A 207 7.16 -2.67 3.07
C THR A 207 8.65 -2.96 3.14
N ILE A 208 9.44 -2.53 2.15
CA ILE A 208 10.89 -2.57 2.20
C ILE A 208 11.46 -1.17 1.99
N GLY A 209 12.40 -0.78 2.85
CA GLY A 209 13.21 0.42 2.71
C GLY A 209 14.68 0.08 2.63
N ALA A 210 15.44 0.86 1.87
CA ALA A 210 16.87 0.69 1.66
C ALA A 210 17.61 2.02 1.66
N GLY A 211 18.89 1.99 2.04
CA GLY A 211 19.76 3.17 2.02
C GLY A 211 19.22 4.28 2.91
N ALA A 212 19.19 5.52 2.40
CA ALA A 212 18.68 6.68 3.14
C ALA A 212 17.25 6.51 3.66
N LEU A 213 16.43 5.69 3.00
CA LEU A 213 15.03 5.46 3.35
C LEU A 213 14.80 4.20 4.22
N ALA A 214 15.85 3.47 4.60
CA ALA A 214 15.70 2.29 5.48
C ALA A 214 15.12 2.64 6.87
N LYS A 215 15.39 3.86 7.35
CA LYS A 215 14.86 4.35 8.64
C LYS A 215 13.41 4.83 8.56
N ALA A 216 12.89 5.07 7.35
CA ALA A 216 11.49 5.46 7.13
C ALA A 216 10.52 4.28 7.31
N VAL A 217 11.03 3.03 7.28
CA VAL A 217 10.22 1.86 7.63
C VAL A 217 9.92 1.88 9.13
N PRO A 218 8.63 1.90 9.53
CA PRO A 218 8.24 1.94 10.93
C PRO A 218 8.88 0.81 11.73
N SER A 219 9.34 1.12 12.94
CA SER A 219 9.90 0.14 13.88
C SER A 219 8.83 -0.58 14.71
N THR A 220 7.55 -0.25 14.52
CA THR A 220 6.44 -0.78 15.30
C THR A 220 5.34 -1.36 14.41
N PRO A 221 4.76 -2.52 14.80
CA PRO A 221 5.19 -3.40 15.90
C PRO A 221 6.55 -4.06 15.61
N ALA A 222 7.43 -4.18 16.61
CA ALA A 222 8.84 -4.58 16.42
C ALA A 222 8.98 -5.99 15.84
N GLU A 223 8.07 -6.90 16.18
CA GLU A 223 7.99 -8.27 15.69
C GLU A 223 7.68 -8.37 14.19
N THR A 224 7.15 -7.29 13.59
CA THR A 224 6.86 -7.22 12.16
C THR A 224 8.04 -6.70 11.36
N VAL A 225 9.15 -6.30 12.01
CA VAL A 225 10.25 -5.58 11.37
C VAL A 225 11.53 -6.41 11.41
N HIS A 226 12.21 -6.50 10.28
CA HIS A 226 13.53 -7.07 10.18
C HIS A 226 14.48 -6.05 9.55
N ARG A 227 15.56 -5.71 10.27
CA ARG A 227 16.62 -4.81 9.78
C ARG A 227 17.86 -5.64 9.49
N PHE A 228 18.48 -5.41 8.34
CA PHE A 228 19.64 -6.16 7.87
C PHE A 228 20.55 -5.30 7.00
N THR A 229 21.76 -5.79 6.73
CA THR A 229 22.74 -5.11 5.89
C THR A 229 23.10 -6.01 4.71
N ARG A 230 23.20 -5.44 3.52
CA ARG A 230 23.67 -6.12 2.31
C ARG A 230 24.61 -5.19 1.55
N ASN A 231 25.80 -5.67 1.19
CA ASN A 231 26.84 -4.87 0.52
C ASN A 231 27.18 -3.55 1.26
N GLY A 232 27.12 -3.56 2.60
CA GLY A 232 27.36 -2.37 3.42
C GLY A 232 26.20 -1.36 3.47
N VAL A 233 25.07 -1.65 2.83
CA VAL A 233 23.86 -0.81 2.84
C VAL A 233 22.83 -1.33 3.82
N GLU A 234 22.20 -0.43 4.58
CA GLU A 234 21.10 -0.75 5.49
C GLU A 234 19.80 -1.00 4.74
N TYR A 235 19.08 -2.03 5.16
CA TYR A 235 17.74 -2.38 4.70
C TYR A 235 16.82 -2.61 5.91
N ALA A 236 15.54 -2.33 5.71
CA ALA A 236 14.49 -2.63 6.66
C ALA A 236 13.28 -3.19 5.94
N LEU A 237 12.75 -4.29 6.44
CA LEU A 237 11.52 -4.90 5.92
C LEU A 237 10.50 -4.96 7.04
N GLN A 238 9.27 -4.51 6.75
CA GLN A 238 8.14 -4.63 7.66
C GLN A 238 7.01 -5.43 7.02
N THR A 239 6.56 -6.50 7.66
CA THR A 239 5.39 -7.25 7.21
C THR A 239 4.08 -6.48 7.42
N GLY A 240 3.10 -6.77 6.57
CA GLY A 240 1.72 -6.32 6.70
C GLY A 240 0.78 -7.48 7.07
N PRO A 241 -0.53 -7.20 7.19
CA PRO A 241 -1.54 -8.20 7.56
C PRO A 241 -1.62 -9.39 6.59
N GLY A 242 -1.29 -9.18 5.30
CA GLY A 242 -1.32 -10.23 4.29
C GLY A 242 -0.10 -11.16 4.32
N ALA A 243 0.87 -10.94 5.20
CA ALA A 243 2.09 -11.75 5.25
C ALA A 243 1.85 -13.12 5.89
N LEU A 244 2.20 -14.19 5.15
CA LEU A 244 2.22 -15.57 5.63
C LEU A 244 3.54 -15.93 6.33
N HIS A 245 4.57 -15.10 6.18
CA HIS A 245 5.91 -15.34 6.69
C HIS A 245 6.43 -14.14 7.49
N PRO A 246 7.29 -14.37 8.51
CA PRO A 246 7.97 -13.29 9.22
C PRO A 246 8.84 -12.44 8.29
N ALA A 247 9.10 -11.19 8.70
CA ALA A 247 9.88 -10.24 7.91
C ALA A 247 11.27 -10.76 7.52
N ALA A 248 11.94 -11.48 8.42
CA ALA A 248 13.24 -12.09 8.15
C ALA A 248 13.17 -13.14 7.03
N THR A 249 12.12 -13.97 7.00
CA THR A 249 11.92 -14.98 5.96
C THR A 249 11.59 -14.34 4.62
N ILE A 250 10.78 -13.26 4.60
CA ILE A 250 10.52 -12.54 3.34
C ILE A 250 11.82 -11.91 2.82
N ALA A 251 12.65 -11.34 3.70
CA ALA A 251 13.91 -10.70 3.31
C ALA A 251 14.87 -11.66 2.58
N THR A 252 14.93 -12.94 2.99
CA THR A 252 15.76 -13.95 2.29
C THR A 252 15.18 -14.40 0.95
N GLN A 253 13.91 -14.13 0.71
CA GLN A 253 13.20 -14.42 -0.54
C GLN A 253 13.10 -13.19 -1.46
N LEU A 254 13.82 -12.11 -1.15
CA LEU A 254 14.02 -10.99 -2.07
C LEU A 254 15.30 -11.18 -2.86
N GLN A 255 15.26 -10.76 -4.13
CA GLN A 255 16.36 -10.91 -5.06
C GLN A 255 16.62 -9.62 -5.84
N THR A 256 17.82 -9.50 -6.38
CA THR A 256 18.25 -8.44 -7.30
C THR A 256 17.96 -8.82 -8.76
N ALA A 257 18.09 -7.87 -9.68
CA ALA A 257 18.01 -8.15 -11.11
C ALA A 257 19.07 -9.16 -11.59
N ALA A 258 20.26 -9.17 -10.98
CA ALA A 258 21.34 -10.11 -11.31
C ALA A 258 21.10 -11.55 -10.82
N GLU A 259 20.16 -11.76 -9.91
CA GLU A 259 19.81 -13.07 -9.32
C GLU A 259 18.57 -13.71 -9.98
N ARG A 260 17.96 -13.03 -10.96
CA ARG A 260 16.83 -13.54 -11.75
C ARG A 260 17.28 -14.59 -12.77
#